data_AF-A0A661RZS4-F1
#
_entry.id   AF-A0A661RZS4-F1
#
_cell.length_a   1.000
_cell.length_b   1.000
_cell.length_c   1.000
_cell.angle_alpha   90.00
_cell.angle_beta   90.00
_cell.angle_gamma   90.00
#
_symmetry.space_group_name_H-M   'P 1'
#
loop_
_entity.id
_entity.type
_entity.pdbx_description
1 polymer ?
#
loop_
_entity_poly.entity_id
_entity_poly.type
_entity_poly.pdbx_seq_one_letter_code
_entity_poly.pdbx_strand_id
1 'polypeptide(L)'
;IGATVGIIGIIIGVLTFSGLVLTFADIMIELAGGSLLLTILLVALASLVLGMGVPVTAAYLITAVVAVPALTHLGVNEIAAHMIVYWLSQDSNITPPVCIAAFAGATIAKANMWKTAFTSFKFAKFLYLGPILFGYVPGFSLDGSSTDIIKAFVMILFGTWAYSWLLSGIWIGTIKGLFKRNPV
;
A
#
# COMPACT_ATOMS: atom_id res chain seq x y z
N ILE A 1 -7.40 5.38 -20.59
CA ILE A 1 -6.43 6.28 -19.92
C ILE A 1 -6.68 7.74 -20.30
N GLY A 2 -6.69 8.12 -21.58
CA GLY A 2 -6.98 9.52 -21.98
C GLY A 2 -8.30 10.09 -21.44
N ALA A 3 -9.39 9.31 -21.53
CA ALA A 3 -10.70 9.71 -20.99
C ALA A 3 -10.72 9.90 -19.46
N THR A 4 -10.05 9.02 -18.71
CA THR A 4 -9.97 9.13 -17.24
C THR A 4 -9.15 10.35 -16.81
N VAL A 5 -8.03 10.61 -17.49
CA VAL A 5 -7.18 11.78 -17.22
C VAL A 5 -7.93 13.08 -17.55
N GLY A 6 -8.69 13.12 -18.64
CA GLY A 6 -9.50 14.29 -19.00
C GLY A 6 -10.57 14.63 -17.96
N ILE A 7 -11.36 13.64 -17.52
CA ILE A 7 -12.40 13.85 -16.49
C ILE A 7 -11.77 14.28 -15.16
N ILE A 8 -10.68 13.64 -14.77
CA ILE A 8 -9.98 13.96 -13.52
C ILE A 8 -9.35 15.35 -13.58
N GLY A 9 -8.82 15.77 -14.73
CA GLY A 9 -8.34 17.13 -14.94
C GLY A 9 -9.43 18.18 -14.69
N ILE A 10 -10.67 17.91 -15.11
CA ILE A 10 -11.83 18.79 -14.82
C ILE A 10 -12.11 18.81 -13.30
N ILE A 11 -12.12 17.66 -12.64
CA ILE A 11 -12.32 17.55 -11.18
C ILE A 11 -11.24 18.34 -10.44
N ILE A 12 -9.97 18.14 -10.77
CA ILE A 12 -8.82 18.85 -10.18
C ILE A 12 -8.95 20.35 -10.42
N GLY A 13 -9.31 20.76 -11.64
CA GLY A 13 -9.54 22.17 -11.97
C GLY A 13 -10.61 22.79 -11.07
N VAL A 14 -11.78 22.18 -10.95
CA VAL A 14 -12.88 22.67 -10.11
C VAL A 14 -12.49 22.71 -8.63
N LEU A 15 -11.84 21.67 -8.12
CA LEU A 15 -11.39 21.60 -6.71
C LEU A 15 -10.33 22.66 -6.40
N THR A 16 -9.42 22.92 -7.35
CA THR A 16 -8.38 23.94 -7.21
C THR A 16 -8.99 25.34 -7.25
N PHE A 17 -9.88 25.62 -8.22
CA PHE A 17 -10.57 26.91 -8.31
C PHE A 17 -11.47 27.22 -7.11
N SER A 18 -12.08 26.19 -6.52
CA SER A 18 -12.92 26.34 -5.31
C SER A 18 -12.14 26.39 -4.01
N GLY A 19 -10.83 26.10 -4.03
CA GLY A 19 -9.98 26.04 -2.82
C GLY A 19 -10.22 24.80 -1.94
N LEU A 20 -11.11 23.89 -2.35
CA LEU A 20 -11.53 22.74 -1.55
C LEU A 20 -10.41 21.70 -1.34
N VAL A 21 -9.39 21.68 -2.21
CA VAL A 21 -8.24 20.75 -2.08
C VAL A 21 -7.59 20.86 -0.71
N LEU A 22 -7.30 22.09 -0.26
CA LEU A 22 -6.67 22.33 1.04
C LEU A 22 -7.64 22.05 2.19
N THR A 23 -8.91 22.43 2.04
CA THR A 23 -9.94 22.17 3.05
C THR A 23 -10.11 20.67 3.33
N PHE A 24 -10.13 19.82 2.30
CA PHE A 24 -10.22 18.37 2.51
C PHE A 24 -8.95 17.80 3.16
N ALA A 25 -7.78 18.33 2.82
CA ALA A 25 -6.53 17.94 3.47
C ALA A 25 -6.54 18.29 4.97
N ASP A 26 -7.02 19.48 5.32
CA ASP A 26 -7.15 19.92 6.71
C ASP A 26 -8.15 19.05 7.49
N ILE A 27 -9.32 18.74 6.91
CA ILE A 27 -10.31 17.84 7.51
C ILE A 27 -9.68 16.45 7.79
N MET A 28 -8.89 15.93 6.85
CA MET A 28 -8.20 14.65 7.04
C MET A 28 -7.18 14.70 8.17
N ILE A 29 -6.40 15.77 8.27
CA ILE A 29 -5.40 15.96 9.33
C ILE A 29 -6.08 16.13 10.70
N GLU A 30 -7.17 16.90 10.75
CA GLU A 30 -7.95 17.13 11.97
C GLU A 30 -8.57 15.82 12.47
N LEU A 31 -9.19 15.05 11.56
CA LEU A 31 -9.72 13.71 11.88
C LEU A 31 -8.61 12.74 12.33
N ALA A 32 -7.39 12.93 11.80
CA ALA A 32 -6.19 12.19 12.20
C ALA A 32 -5.55 12.69 13.51
N GLY A 33 -6.04 13.78 14.10
CA GLY A 33 -5.43 14.43 15.27
C GLY A 33 -3.98 14.88 15.03
N GLY A 34 -3.61 15.19 13.77
CA GLY A 34 -2.23 15.54 13.39
C GLY A 34 -1.26 14.37 13.30
N SER A 35 -1.71 13.12 13.50
CA SER A 35 -0.84 11.94 13.45
C SER A 35 -0.67 11.43 12.03
N LEU A 36 0.57 11.44 11.51
CA LEU A 36 0.91 10.89 10.20
C LEU A 36 0.42 9.44 10.01
N LEU A 37 0.60 8.59 11.03
CA LEU A 37 0.15 7.21 10.97
C LEU A 37 -1.37 7.12 10.81
N LEU A 38 -2.12 7.92 11.56
CA LEU A 38 -3.58 7.92 11.48
C LEU A 38 -4.05 8.48 10.13
N THR A 39 -3.38 9.50 9.60
CA THR A 39 -3.66 10.03 8.26
C THR A 39 -3.44 8.95 7.19
N ILE A 40 -2.33 8.21 7.22
CA ILE A 40 -2.07 7.11 6.29
C ILE A 40 -3.15 6.02 6.40
N LEU A 41 -3.63 5.71 7.61
CA LEU A 41 -4.73 4.76 7.81
C LEU A 41 -6.07 5.26 7.26
N LEU A 42 -6.38 6.55 7.42
CA LEU A 42 -7.57 7.15 6.83
C LEU A 42 -7.49 7.16 5.30
N VAL A 43 -6.32 7.46 4.72
CA VAL A 43 -6.06 7.34 3.29
C VAL A 43 -6.29 5.90 2.83
N ALA A 44 -5.79 4.91 3.58
CA ALA A 44 -5.94 3.50 3.26
C ALA A 44 -7.42 3.06 3.25
N LEU A 45 -8.20 3.53 4.22
CA LEU A 45 -9.63 3.24 4.27
C LEU A 45 -10.38 3.90 3.12
N ALA A 46 -10.10 5.17 2.85
CA ALA A 46 -10.71 5.90 1.74
C ALA A 46 -10.35 5.28 0.39
N SER A 47 -9.09 4.92 0.17
CA SER A 47 -8.62 4.28 -1.07
C SER A 47 -9.20 2.89 -1.23
N LEU A 48 -9.36 2.13 -0.16
CA LEU A 48 -9.97 0.80 -0.20
C LEU A 48 -11.42 0.91 -0.70
N VAL A 49 -12.23 1.77 -0.09
CA VAL A 49 -13.66 1.95 -0.46
C VAL A 49 -13.79 2.44 -1.90
N LEU A 50 -13.02 3.45 -2.29
CA LEU A 50 -13.03 3.97 -3.67
C LEU A 50 -12.56 2.90 -4.67
N GLY A 51 -11.52 2.15 -4.33
CA GLY A 51 -10.92 1.11 -5.16
C GLY A 51 -11.79 -0.13 -5.39
N MET A 52 -12.92 -0.28 -4.70
CA MET A 52 -13.86 -1.39 -4.93
C MET A 52 -14.70 -1.20 -6.20
N GLY A 53 -14.91 0.05 -6.65
CA GLY A 53 -15.87 0.37 -7.72
C GLY A 53 -15.28 0.98 -8.99
N VAL A 54 -14.00 1.40 -8.97
CA VAL A 54 -13.38 2.08 -10.12
C VAL A 54 -12.02 1.45 -10.49
N PRO A 55 -11.54 1.63 -11.73
CA PRO A 55 -10.21 1.18 -12.12
C PRO A 55 -9.13 1.81 -11.24
N VAL A 56 -8.09 1.03 -10.94
CA VAL A 56 -6.93 1.42 -10.12
C VAL A 56 -6.39 2.82 -10.45
N THR A 57 -6.20 3.12 -11.74
CA THR A 57 -5.68 4.41 -12.17
C THR A 57 -6.59 5.57 -11.75
N ALA A 58 -7.91 5.37 -11.81
CA ALA A 58 -8.87 6.38 -11.35
C ALA A 58 -8.89 6.48 -9.82
N ALA A 59 -8.82 5.36 -9.10
CA ALA A 59 -8.75 5.35 -7.64
C ALA A 59 -7.55 6.16 -7.14
N TYR A 60 -6.34 5.91 -7.67
CA TYR A 60 -5.13 6.68 -7.36
C TYR A 60 -5.30 8.16 -7.61
N LEU A 61 -5.77 8.53 -8.80
CA LEU A 61 -5.85 9.93 -9.20
C LEU A 61 -6.87 10.71 -8.35
N ILE A 62 -8.00 10.11 -7.97
CA ILE A 62 -9.00 10.76 -7.11
C ILE A 62 -8.46 10.91 -5.69
N THR A 63 -7.85 9.85 -5.13
CA THR A 63 -7.31 9.92 -3.76
C THR A 63 -6.11 10.84 -3.66
N ALA A 64 -5.26 10.90 -4.69
CA ALA A 64 -4.06 11.74 -4.67
C ALA A 64 -4.37 13.22 -4.52
N VAL A 65 -5.47 13.70 -5.11
CA VAL A 65 -5.88 15.10 -5.05
C VAL A 65 -6.14 15.56 -3.61
N VAL A 66 -6.60 14.66 -2.75
CA VAL A 66 -6.94 14.97 -1.36
C VAL A 66 -5.84 14.54 -0.40
N ALA A 67 -5.30 13.33 -0.58
CA ALA A 67 -4.38 12.71 0.35
C ALA A 67 -2.94 13.24 0.22
N VAL A 68 -2.47 13.57 -0.99
CA VAL A 68 -1.09 14.05 -1.17
C VAL A 68 -0.86 15.37 -0.44
N PRO A 69 -1.72 16.41 -0.58
CA PRO A 69 -1.55 17.65 0.19
C PRO A 69 -1.57 17.44 1.70
N ALA A 70 -2.41 16.52 2.20
CA ALA A 70 -2.45 16.19 3.62
C ALA A 70 -1.14 15.57 4.12
N LEU A 71 -0.57 14.63 3.36
CA LEU A 71 0.68 13.95 3.70
C LEU A 71 1.89 14.90 3.61
N THR A 72 1.94 15.75 2.59
CA THR A 72 3.04 16.73 2.44
C THR A 72 2.98 17.80 3.51
N HIS A 73 1.79 18.23 3.94
CA HIS A 73 1.63 19.15 5.08
C HIS A 73 2.15 18.55 6.39
N LEU A 74 2.07 17.22 6.55
CA LEU A 74 2.64 16.48 7.69
C LEU A 74 4.14 16.19 7.56
N GLY A 75 4.81 16.74 6.55
CA GLY A 75 6.27 16.65 6.38
C GLY A 75 6.76 15.46 5.56
N VAL A 76 5.87 14.73 4.89
CA VAL A 76 6.26 13.67 3.96
C VAL A 76 6.75 14.28 2.64
N ASN A 77 7.85 13.76 2.10
CA ASN A 77 8.34 14.15 0.78
C ASN A 77 7.25 13.95 -0.30
N GLU A 78 7.14 14.85 -1.26
CA GLU A 78 6.10 14.81 -2.30
C GLU A 78 6.08 13.47 -3.08
N ILE A 79 7.25 12.95 -3.45
CA ILE A 79 7.35 11.66 -4.14
C ILE A 79 6.88 10.53 -3.22
N ALA A 80 7.28 10.56 -1.95
CA ALA A 80 6.86 9.58 -0.96
C ALA A 80 5.34 9.62 -0.75
N ALA A 81 4.74 10.82 -0.66
CA ALA A 81 3.29 11.00 -0.53
C ALA A 81 2.54 10.40 -1.72
N HIS A 82 3.00 10.66 -2.95
CA HIS A 82 2.43 10.03 -4.15
C HIS A 82 2.59 8.50 -4.13
N MET A 83 3.73 7.98 -3.68
CA MET A 83 3.96 6.54 -3.56
C MET A 83 3.06 5.90 -2.51
N ILE A 84 2.84 6.54 -1.36
CA ILE A 84 1.88 6.09 -0.33
C ILE A 84 0.50 5.90 -0.94
N VAL A 85 -0.02 6.94 -1.60
CA VAL A 85 -1.36 6.91 -2.18
C VAL A 85 -1.46 5.92 -3.33
N TYR A 86 -0.44 5.87 -4.20
CA TYR A 86 -0.37 4.89 -5.28
C TYR A 86 -0.39 3.46 -4.76
N TRP A 87 0.37 3.17 -3.72
CA TRP A 87 0.45 1.84 -3.12
C TRP A 87 -0.88 1.43 -2.48
N LEU A 88 -1.49 2.33 -1.71
CA LEU A 88 -2.79 2.12 -1.08
C LEU A 88 -3.95 2.01 -2.10
N SER A 89 -3.81 2.61 -3.28
CA SER A 89 -4.80 2.45 -4.36
C SER A 89 -4.82 1.04 -4.98
N GLN A 90 -3.75 0.24 -4.80
CA GLN A 90 -3.70 -1.15 -5.26
C GLN A 90 -4.35 -2.11 -4.26
N ASP A 91 -4.64 -1.66 -3.04
CA ASP A 91 -4.98 -2.55 -1.95
C ASP A 91 -6.26 -3.36 -2.20
N SER A 92 -7.26 -2.74 -2.85
CA SER A 92 -8.52 -3.40 -3.20
C SER A 92 -8.33 -4.61 -4.13
N ASN A 93 -7.26 -4.65 -4.93
CA ASN A 93 -6.98 -5.78 -5.82
C ASN A 93 -6.54 -7.04 -5.07
N ILE A 94 -6.18 -6.92 -3.79
CA ILE A 94 -5.68 -8.03 -2.97
C ILE A 94 -6.58 -8.31 -1.77
N THR A 95 -7.34 -7.32 -1.30
CA THR A 95 -8.26 -7.46 -0.17
C THR A 95 -9.59 -8.11 -0.60
N PRO A 96 -9.99 -9.26 0.00
CA PRO A 96 -11.35 -9.79 -0.16
C PRO A 96 -12.38 -8.78 0.39
N PRO A 97 -13.52 -8.53 -0.27
CA PRO A 97 -14.18 -9.38 -1.28
C PRO A 97 -13.83 -9.07 -2.75
N VAL A 98 -12.96 -8.09 -3.04
CA VAL A 98 -12.69 -7.67 -4.43
C VAL A 98 -11.63 -8.55 -5.09
N CYS A 99 -10.42 -8.63 -4.53
CA CYS A 99 -9.33 -9.58 -4.83
C CYS A 99 -9.30 -10.19 -6.27
N ILE A 100 -9.46 -9.36 -7.31
CA ILE A 100 -9.81 -9.84 -8.65
C ILE A 100 -8.71 -10.72 -9.25
N ALA A 101 -7.44 -10.38 -8.97
CA ALA A 101 -6.29 -11.13 -9.46
C ALA A 101 -6.26 -12.57 -8.89
N ALA A 102 -6.55 -12.75 -7.60
CA ALA A 102 -6.57 -14.07 -6.98
C ALA A 102 -7.76 -14.90 -7.46
N PHE A 103 -8.91 -14.26 -7.69
CA PHE A 103 -10.08 -14.91 -8.27
C PHE A 103 -9.83 -15.38 -9.71
N ALA A 104 -9.21 -14.56 -10.55
CA ALA A 104 -8.80 -14.95 -11.89
C ALA A 104 -7.76 -16.08 -11.88
N GLY A 105 -6.78 -16.04 -10.97
CA GLY A 105 -5.82 -17.13 -10.80
C GLY A 105 -6.48 -18.43 -10.36
N ALA A 106 -7.45 -18.36 -9.44
CA ALA A 106 -8.19 -19.52 -8.96
C ALA A 106 -9.04 -20.18 -10.04
N THR A 107 -9.68 -19.41 -10.93
CA THR A 107 -10.48 -19.97 -12.03
C THR A 107 -9.62 -20.71 -13.05
N ILE A 108 -8.45 -20.16 -13.40
CA ILE A 108 -7.48 -20.83 -14.28
C ILE A 108 -6.94 -22.12 -13.63
N ALA A 109 -6.61 -22.07 -12.33
CA ALA A 109 -6.09 -23.22 -11.59
C ALA A 109 -7.17 -24.22 -11.14
N LYS A 110 -8.45 -23.97 -11.45
CA LYS A 110 -9.61 -24.76 -10.97
C LYS A 110 -9.63 -24.95 -9.46
N ALA A 111 -9.15 -23.97 -8.72
CA ALA A 111 -9.09 -23.96 -7.26
C ALA A 111 -10.29 -23.21 -6.65
N ASN A 112 -10.52 -23.39 -5.35
CA ASN A 112 -11.56 -22.64 -4.65
C ASN A 112 -11.18 -21.16 -4.52
N MET A 113 -11.97 -20.28 -5.12
CA MET A 113 -11.71 -18.82 -5.19
C MET A 113 -11.51 -18.19 -3.82
N TRP A 114 -12.35 -18.53 -2.83
CA TRP A 114 -12.26 -17.98 -1.48
C TRP A 114 -11.00 -18.43 -0.75
N LYS A 115 -10.67 -19.74 -0.81
CA LYS A 115 -9.43 -20.25 -0.21
C LYS A 115 -8.20 -19.60 -0.84
N THR A 116 -8.19 -19.43 -2.16
CA THR A 116 -7.09 -18.76 -2.87
C THR A 116 -6.97 -17.30 -2.44
N ALA A 117 -8.07 -16.55 -2.38
CA ALA A 117 -8.07 -15.14 -1.99
C ALA A 117 -7.60 -14.91 -0.55
N PHE A 118 -8.07 -15.71 0.42
CA PHE A 118 -7.58 -15.61 1.80
C PHE A 118 -6.11 -16.03 1.93
N THR A 119 -5.67 -17.00 1.13
CA THR A 119 -4.27 -17.44 1.13
C THR A 119 -3.36 -16.35 0.53
N SER A 120 -3.72 -15.78 -0.62
CA SER A 120 -2.95 -14.69 -1.24
C SER A 120 -2.92 -13.45 -0.36
N PHE A 121 -4.05 -13.09 0.26
CA PHE A 121 -4.13 -11.97 1.19
C PHE A 121 -3.17 -12.13 2.38
N LYS A 122 -3.06 -13.36 2.93
CA LYS A 122 -2.12 -13.64 4.03
C LYS A 122 -0.67 -13.33 3.65
N PHE A 123 -0.24 -13.72 2.45
CA PHE A 123 1.12 -13.42 1.97
C PHE A 123 1.29 -11.95 1.62
N ALA A 124 0.25 -11.31 1.09
CA ALA A 124 0.30 -9.91 0.69
C ALA A 124 0.28 -8.91 1.84
N LYS A 125 0.06 -9.32 3.10
CA LYS A 125 0.05 -8.39 4.24
C LYS A 125 1.31 -7.54 4.40
N PHE A 126 2.46 -7.99 3.90
CA PHE A 126 3.68 -7.17 3.88
C PHE A 126 3.51 -5.89 3.06
N LEU A 127 2.60 -5.89 2.08
CA LEU A 127 2.33 -4.76 1.22
C LEU A 127 1.84 -3.54 2.01
N TYR A 128 1.16 -3.73 3.14
CA TYR A 128 0.74 -2.65 4.03
C TYR A 128 1.88 -1.96 4.78
N LEU A 129 3.08 -2.57 4.81
CA LEU A 129 4.27 -1.94 5.39
C LEU A 129 4.82 -0.84 4.47
N GLY A 130 4.64 -0.97 3.15
CA GLY A 130 5.16 -0.04 2.14
C GLY A 130 4.79 1.43 2.41
N PRO A 131 3.50 1.76 2.57
CA PRO A 131 3.06 3.13 2.89
C PRO A 131 3.68 3.71 4.17
N ILE A 132 3.87 2.88 5.19
CA ILE A 132 4.51 3.28 6.45
C ILE A 132 6.00 3.54 6.22
N LEU A 133 6.68 2.69 5.44
CA LEU A 133 8.08 2.89 5.09
C LEU A 133 8.27 4.18 4.28
N PHE A 134 7.40 4.47 3.33
CA PHE A 134 7.45 5.72 2.57
C PHE A 134 7.22 6.95 3.47
N GLY A 135 6.33 6.86 4.47
CA GLY A 135 6.05 7.97 5.39
C GLY A 135 7.16 8.25 6.40
N TYR A 136 7.84 7.21 6.89
CA TYR A 136 8.78 7.32 8.03
C TYR A 136 10.25 7.08 7.67
N VAL A 137 10.55 6.54 6.49
CA VAL A 137 11.92 6.21 6.04
C VAL A 137 12.22 6.96 4.73
N PRO A 138 12.71 8.21 4.80
CA PRO A 138 13.02 9.00 3.59
C PRO A 138 13.94 8.30 2.58
N GLY A 139 14.92 7.52 3.09
CA GLY A 139 15.84 6.75 2.25
C GLY A 139 15.16 5.68 1.37
N PHE A 140 13.92 5.28 1.67
CA PHE A 140 13.15 4.38 0.82
C PHE A 140 12.65 5.07 -0.45
N SER A 141 12.39 6.38 -0.38
CA SER A 141 12.02 7.23 -1.52
C SER A 141 13.22 7.85 -2.24
N LEU A 142 14.44 7.34 -1.99
CA LEU A 142 15.70 7.90 -2.49
C LEU A 142 15.96 9.34 -1.98
N ASP A 143 15.30 9.74 -0.90
CA ASP A 143 15.48 11.05 -0.27
C ASP A 143 16.39 10.92 0.95
N GLY A 144 17.68 11.22 0.79
CA GLY A 144 18.67 11.14 1.86
C GLY A 144 20.10 10.88 1.38
N SER A 145 21.00 10.62 2.33
CA SER A 145 22.38 10.28 2.00
C SER A 145 22.46 8.91 1.32
N SER A 146 23.44 8.70 0.42
CA SER A 146 23.64 7.41 -0.24
C SER A 146 23.77 6.25 0.74
N THR A 147 24.34 6.51 1.92
CA THR A 147 24.49 5.51 2.99
C THR A 147 23.15 5.11 3.59
N ASP A 148 22.24 6.06 3.81
CA ASP A 148 20.92 5.79 4.40
C ASP A 148 20.00 5.09 3.41
N ILE A 149 20.10 5.44 2.12
CA ILE A 149 19.39 4.74 1.04
C ILE A 149 19.85 3.28 1.00
N ILE A 150 21.16 3.01 0.94
CA ILE A 150 21.67 1.63 0.90
C ILE A 150 21.22 0.84 2.13
N LYS A 151 21.32 1.42 3.33
CA LYS A 151 20.83 0.77 4.57
C LYS A 151 19.33 0.46 4.49
N ALA A 152 18.50 1.40 4.05
CA ALA A 152 17.06 1.21 3.92
C ALA A 152 16.74 0.06 2.97
N PHE A 153 17.34 0.05 1.78
CA PHE A 153 17.12 -1.01 0.78
C PHE A 153 17.58 -2.37 1.27
N VAL A 154 18.75 -2.46 1.90
CA VAL A 154 19.27 -3.71 2.47
C VAL A 154 18.35 -4.23 3.57
N MET A 155 17.92 -3.37 4.51
CA MET A 155 17.02 -3.77 5.60
C MET A 155 15.64 -4.19 5.09
N ILE A 156 15.09 -3.51 4.09
CA ILE A 156 13.80 -3.85 3.47
C ILE A 156 13.92 -5.17 2.69
N LEU A 157 15.03 -5.40 1.99
CA LEU A 157 15.29 -6.66 1.27
C LEU A 157 15.43 -7.84 2.24
N PHE A 158 16.17 -7.68 3.34
CA PHE A 158 16.23 -8.71 4.37
C PHE A 158 14.89 -8.88 5.09
N GLY A 159 14.15 -7.81 5.34
CA GLY A 159 12.84 -7.85 5.99
C GLY A 159 11.78 -8.55 5.15
N THR A 160 11.69 -8.23 3.85
CA THR A 160 10.82 -8.91 2.88
C THR A 160 11.17 -10.38 2.75
N TRP A 161 12.47 -10.71 2.67
CA TRP A 161 12.95 -12.09 2.60
C TRP A 161 12.63 -12.87 3.87
N ALA A 162 12.91 -12.30 5.04
CA ALA A 162 12.62 -12.93 6.33
C ALA A 162 11.12 -13.13 6.55
N TYR A 163 10.29 -12.17 6.13
CA TYR A 163 8.83 -12.29 6.17
C TYR A 163 8.30 -13.38 5.22
N SER A 164 8.78 -13.39 3.98
CA SER A 164 8.40 -14.36 2.96
C SER A 164 8.87 -15.76 3.31
N TRP A 165 10.08 -15.86 3.90
CA TRP A 165 10.55 -17.05 4.58
C TRP A 165 9.51 -17.35 5.64
N LEU A 166 9.40 -16.63 6.76
CA LEU A 166 8.51 -16.89 7.92
C LEU A 166 7.00 -17.14 7.62
N LEU A 167 6.48 -16.88 6.42
CA LEU A 167 5.13 -17.35 6.02
C LEU A 167 5.09 -18.63 5.19
N SER A 168 6.15 -18.98 4.46
CA SER A 168 6.23 -20.17 3.59
C SER A 168 6.17 -21.53 4.31
N GLY A 169 6.33 -21.57 5.63
CA GLY A 169 6.36 -22.78 6.46
C GLY A 169 7.61 -23.66 6.32
N ILE A 170 8.58 -23.27 5.47
CA ILE A 170 9.73 -24.12 5.10
C ILE A 170 10.60 -24.51 6.33
N TRP A 171 10.75 -23.63 7.34
CA TRP A 171 11.51 -23.95 8.56
C TRP A 171 10.89 -25.06 9.39
N ILE A 172 9.59 -25.34 9.28
CA ILE A 172 8.95 -26.41 10.06
C ILE A 172 9.53 -27.78 9.67
N GLY A 173 9.83 -27.98 8.38
CA GLY A 173 10.51 -29.18 7.89
C GLY A 173 11.97 -29.24 8.33
N THR A 174 12.68 -28.12 8.23
CA THR A 174 14.10 -28.01 8.64
C THR A 174 14.28 -28.26 10.14
N ILE A 175 13.40 -27.72 10.99
CA ILE A 175 13.43 -27.91 12.45
C ILE A 175 13.10 -29.36 12.81
N LYS A 176 12.08 -29.98 12.18
CA LYS A 176 11.78 -31.41 12.39
C LYS A 176 12.92 -32.32 11.93
N GLY A 177 13.65 -31.97 10.86
CA GLY A 177 14.85 -32.67 10.42
C GLY A 177 16.03 -32.52 11.38
N LEU A 178 16.16 -31.36 12.03
CA LEU A 178 17.17 -31.12 13.07
C LEU A 178 16.92 -31.98 14.32
N PHE A 179 15.67 -32.10 14.76
CA PHE A 179 15.29 -32.92 15.92
C PHE A 179 15.29 -34.43 15.63
N LYS A 180 15.11 -34.88 14.38
CA LYS A 180 15.22 -36.29 13.99
C LYS A 180 16.67 -36.80 13.89
N ARG A 181 17.67 -35.92 13.89
CA ARG A 181 19.09 -36.28 13.76
C ARG A 181 19.81 -36.65 15.07
N ASN A 182 19.12 -36.62 16.21
CA ASN A 182 19.63 -37.20 17.46
C ASN A 182 18.83 -38.46 17.86
N PRO A 183 19.19 -39.64 17.33
CA PRO A 183 19.16 -40.87 18.07
C PRO A 183 20.62 -41.25 18.40
N VAL A 184 21.03 -41.01 19.64
CA VAL A 184 22.13 -41.77 20.26
C VAL A 184 21.49 -42.88 21.07
#